data_AF-A0A953AK25-F1
#
_entry.id   AF-A0A953AK25-F1
#
_cell.length_a   1.000
_cell.length_b   1.000
_cell.length_c   1.000
_cell.angle_alpha   90.00
_cell.angle_beta   90.00
_cell.angle_gamma   90.00
#
_symmetry.space_group_name_H-M   'P 1'
#
loop_
_entity.id
_entity.type
_entity.pdbx_description
1 polymer ?
#
loop_
_entity_poly.entity_id
_entity_poly.type
_entity_poly.pdbx_seq_one_letter_code
_entity_poly.pdbx_strand_id
1 'polypeptide(L)'
;NMGVILPFVGYYSYRLLAGSSAVLSTRRIWAAAIGAYLGITAAALAVGIELGLQPLLFQQNGHALYSPYPLDVAVPAMLLSHAFGASVVEALITALGFAYIQKHHPALLTTLREVVSGDAVPTGDAQALPLWRIFALAIPLALVLLFIAGLITGGGRLDHLFGADWSQVSWSDVGIMLLIVLGIAVVLLPLTWFVLPARLKRVGTFFMALAIFAPLGLIAPGFAFGEGSPEDVQKAFGYIPQGLRDLNGLWNAPLSGYTINADFFTAPNAPLWHAALGYEISGIIGILLLVLVVSGLMLLIRRLTGRGGGETEVSSKPVQPREEAL
;
A
#
# COMPACT_ATOMS: atom_id res chain seq x y z
N ASN A 1 -0.04 -16.38 1.16
CA ASN A 1 1.10 -15.58 0.63
C ASN A 1 1.51 -14.41 1.51
N MET A 2 0.67 -13.39 1.69
CA MET A 2 1.04 -12.19 2.45
C MET A 2 1.19 -12.40 3.97
N GLY A 3 0.49 -13.37 4.57
CA GLY A 3 0.58 -13.65 6.01
C GLY A 3 1.73 -14.58 6.45
N VAL A 4 2.38 -15.27 5.50
CA VAL A 4 3.41 -16.29 5.81
C VAL A 4 4.64 -16.10 4.94
N ILE A 5 4.53 -16.30 3.63
CA ILE A 5 5.68 -16.23 2.71
C ILE A 5 6.33 -14.86 2.77
N LEU A 6 5.55 -13.78 2.61
CA LEU A 6 6.05 -12.41 2.64
C LEU A 6 6.82 -12.10 3.94
N PRO A 7 6.22 -12.22 5.15
CA PRO A 7 6.91 -11.85 6.38
C PRO A 7 8.08 -12.77 6.71
N PHE A 8 7.99 -14.08 6.46
CA PHE A 8 9.08 -15.01 6.80
C PHE A 8 10.27 -14.86 5.86
N VAL A 9 10.04 -14.80 4.53
CA VAL A 9 11.12 -14.54 3.57
C VAL A 9 11.76 -13.19 3.87
N GLY A 10 10.96 -12.14 4.05
CA GLY A 10 11.50 -10.82 4.35
C GLY A 10 12.28 -10.78 5.66
N TYR A 11 11.78 -11.42 6.72
CA TYR A 11 12.44 -11.49 8.02
C TYR A 11 13.76 -12.26 7.97
N TYR A 12 13.79 -13.45 7.35
CA TYR A 12 15.01 -14.24 7.28
C TYR A 12 16.05 -13.63 6.35
N SER A 13 15.64 -13.04 5.23
CA SER A 13 16.53 -12.23 4.37
C SER A 13 17.11 -11.05 5.14
N TYR A 14 16.27 -10.31 5.89
CA TYR A 14 16.73 -9.24 6.78
C TYR A 14 17.76 -9.77 7.80
N ARG A 15 17.49 -10.88 8.49
CA ARG A 15 18.41 -11.44 9.49
C ARG A 15 19.75 -11.84 8.89
N LEU A 16 19.73 -12.50 7.73
CA LEU A 16 20.93 -12.93 7.02
C LEU A 16 21.77 -11.72 6.60
N LEU A 17 21.15 -10.72 5.99
CA LEU A 17 21.82 -9.52 5.49
C LEU A 17 22.30 -8.63 6.62
N ALA A 18 21.51 -8.48 7.68
CA ALA A 18 21.87 -7.64 8.81
C ALA A 18 22.95 -8.28 9.69
N GLY A 19 22.96 -9.60 9.84
CA GLY A 19 23.94 -10.34 10.64
C GLY A 19 24.08 -9.78 12.07
N SER A 20 25.33 -9.63 12.52
CA SER A 20 25.69 -9.06 13.83
C SER A 20 25.79 -7.52 13.85
N SER A 21 25.37 -6.83 12.79
CA SER A 21 25.47 -5.37 12.73
C SER A 21 24.66 -4.68 13.85
N ALA A 22 25.20 -3.56 14.34
CA ALA A 22 24.56 -2.70 15.33
C ALA A 22 23.15 -2.28 14.88
N VAL A 23 22.24 -2.10 15.84
CA VAL A 23 20.80 -1.91 15.55
C VAL A 23 20.54 -0.62 14.78
N LEU A 24 21.32 0.43 15.03
CA LEU A 24 21.20 1.73 14.35
C LEU A 24 22.07 1.85 13.10
N SER A 25 22.71 0.76 12.67
CA SER A 25 23.57 0.79 11.49
C SER A 25 22.79 0.94 10.19
N THR A 26 23.39 1.63 9.22
CA THR A 26 22.90 1.74 7.83
C THR A 26 22.67 0.38 7.17
N ARG A 27 23.46 -0.63 7.55
CA ARG A 27 23.31 -2.00 7.06
C ARG A 27 21.94 -2.58 7.39
N ARG A 28 21.34 -2.21 8.53
CA ARG A 28 20.00 -2.65 8.92
C ARG A 28 18.90 -2.04 8.05
N ILE A 29 19.08 -0.79 7.60
CA ILE A 29 18.16 -0.14 6.65
C ILE A 29 18.17 -0.90 5.32
N TRP A 30 19.35 -1.15 4.74
CA TRP A 30 19.46 -1.89 3.48
C TRP A 30 19.01 -3.34 3.60
N ALA A 31 19.33 -4.00 4.72
CA ALA A 31 18.84 -5.35 4.99
C ALA A 31 17.30 -5.40 5.06
N ALA A 32 16.66 -4.38 5.65
CA ALA A 32 15.21 -4.30 5.71
C ALA A 32 14.61 -4.04 4.32
N ALA A 33 15.20 -3.12 3.55
CA ALA A 33 14.78 -2.82 2.18
C ALA A 33 14.86 -4.06 1.27
N ILE A 34 16.00 -4.75 1.26
CA ILE A 34 16.21 -5.96 0.47
C ILE A 34 15.32 -7.10 0.98
N GLY A 35 15.16 -7.24 2.30
CA GLY A 35 14.24 -8.20 2.89
C GLY A 35 12.81 -7.98 2.39
N ALA A 36 12.31 -6.74 2.42
CA ALA A 36 10.98 -6.41 1.95
C ALA A 36 10.81 -6.68 0.44
N TYR A 37 11.80 -6.29 -0.38
CA TYR A 37 11.85 -6.60 -1.81
C TYR A 37 11.72 -8.11 -2.06
N LEU A 38 12.53 -8.93 -1.39
CA LEU A 38 12.53 -10.38 -1.56
C LEU A 38 11.24 -11.01 -1.05
N GLY A 39 10.71 -10.53 0.07
CA GLY A 39 9.47 -11.02 0.68
C GLY A 39 8.27 -10.85 -0.24
N ILE A 40 8.05 -9.64 -0.75
CA ILE A 40 6.90 -9.38 -1.64
C ILE A 40 7.08 -10.04 -3.02
N THR A 41 8.31 -10.12 -3.55
CA THR A 41 8.60 -10.85 -4.80
C THR A 41 8.31 -12.36 -4.66
N ALA A 42 8.72 -12.98 -3.54
CA ALA A 42 8.46 -14.39 -3.28
C ALA A 42 6.96 -14.67 -3.08
N ALA A 43 6.25 -13.76 -2.40
CA ALA A 43 4.80 -13.87 -2.24
C ALA A 43 4.06 -13.73 -3.58
N ALA A 44 4.51 -12.84 -4.47
CA ALA A 44 3.95 -12.67 -5.81
C ALA A 44 4.17 -13.91 -6.69
N LEU A 45 5.35 -14.53 -6.61
CA LEU A 45 5.62 -15.80 -7.28
C LEU A 45 4.64 -16.89 -6.81
N ALA A 46 4.43 -17.01 -5.50
CA ALA A 46 3.49 -17.97 -4.95
C ALA A 46 2.05 -17.73 -5.44
N VAL A 47 1.59 -16.47 -5.46
CA VAL A 47 0.27 -16.11 -6.04
C VAL A 47 0.20 -16.51 -7.52
N GLY A 48 1.21 -16.19 -8.32
CA GLY A 48 1.24 -16.53 -9.74
C GLY A 48 1.14 -18.05 -10.00
N ILE A 49 1.82 -18.85 -9.16
CA ILE A 49 1.74 -20.32 -9.22
C ILE A 49 0.33 -20.79 -8.82
N GLU A 50 -0.21 -20.31 -7.71
CA GLU A 50 -1.53 -20.69 -7.21
C GLU A 50 -2.66 -20.36 -8.20
N LEU A 51 -2.59 -19.20 -8.86
CA LEU A 51 -3.51 -18.79 -9.92
C LEU A 51 -3.33 -19.63 -11.19
N GLY A 52 -2.07 -19.86 -11.60
CA GLY A 52 -1.74 -20.61 -12.81
C GLY A 52 -2.04 -22.11 -12.74
N LEU A 53 -2.09 -22.68 -11.53
CA LEU A 53 -2.50 -24.06 -11.29
C LEU A 53 -4.02 -24.27 -11.41
N GLN A 54 -4.84 -23.23 -11.26
CA GLN A 54 -6.30 -23.35 -11.31
C GLN A 54 -6.83 -23.99 -12.61
N PRO A 55 -6.42 -23.55 -13.82
CA PRO A 55 -6.90 -24.18 -15.06
C PRO A 55 -6.43 -25.63 -15.24
N LEU A 56 -5.34 -26.03 -14.58
CA LEU A 56 -4.82 -27.41 -14.63
C LEU A 56 -5.57 -28.35 -13.67
N LEU A 57 -5.88 -27.86 -12.46
CA LEU A 57 -6.45 -28.66 -11.38
C LEU A 57 -7.99 -28.62 -11.35
N PHE A 58 -8.59 -27.51 -11.77
CA PHE A 58 -10.02 -27.23 -11.64
C PHE A 58 -10.62 -26.79 -12.98
N GLN A 59 -10.93 -27.77 -13.83
CA GLN A 59 -11.53 -27.53 -15.14
C GLN A 59 -12.64 -28.52 -15.47
N GLN A 60 -13.59 -28.09 -16.31
CA GLN A 60 -14.64 -28.92 -16.88
C GLN A 60 -14.78 -28.60 -18.38
N ASN A 61 -14.81 -29.62 -19.23
CA ASN A 61 -14.91 -29.47 -20.69
C ASN A 61 -13.86 -28.53 -21.31
N GLY A 62 -12.64 -28.52 -20.75
CA GLY A 62 -11.55 -27.64 -21.20
C GLY A 62 -11.65 -26.18 -20.75
N HIS A 63 -12.61 -25.83 -19.91
CA HIS A 63 -12.75 -24.50 -19.31
C HIS A 63 -12.38 -24.51 -17.83
N ALA A 64 -11.62 -23.50 -17.40
CA ALA A 64 -11.26 -23.35 -15.99
C ALA A 64 -12.50 -22.96 -15.16
N LEU A 65 -12.60 -23.51 -13.95
CA LEU A 65 -13.70 -23.20 -13.03
C LEU A 65 -13.47 -21.91 -12.22
N TYR A 66 -12.21 -21.51 -12.01
CA TYR A 66 -11.82 -20.34 -11.21
C TYR A 66 -10.93 -19.37 -12.03
N SER A 67 -9.65 -19.20 -11.69
CA SER A 67 -8.73 -18.40 -12.49
C SER A 67 -8.54 -19.04 -13.88
N PRO A 68 -8.80 -18.31 -14.98
CA PRO A 68 -8.62 -18.82 -16.34
C PRO A 68 -7.17 -18.66 -16.86
N TYR A 69 -6.31 -17.98 -16.10
CA TYR A 69 -4.94 -17.68 -16.53
C TYR A 69 -4.02 -18.91 -16.33
N PRO A 70 -3.37 -19.42 -17.39
CA PRO A 70 -2.40 -20.52 -17.28
C PRO A 70 -1.08 -20.07 -16.64
N LEU A 71 -0.22 -21.02 -16.25
CA LEU A 71 1.06 -20.75 -15.56
C LEU A 71 1.98 -19.81 -16.32
N ASP A 72 2.09 -19.97 -17.64
CA ASP A 72 2.92 -19.15 -18.53
C ASP A 72 2.43 -17.70 -18.68
N VAL A 73 1.19 -17.42 -18.26
CA VAL A 73 0.64 -16.07 -18.17
C VAL A 73 0.67 -15.57 -16.72
N ALA A 74 0.11 -16.33 -15.78
CA ALA A 74 -0.06 -15.92 -14.40
C ALA A 74 1.28 -15.71 -13.66
N VAL A 75 2.27 -16.59 -13.87
CA VAL A 75 3.57 -16.47 -13.19
C VAL A 75 4.34 -15.25 -13.70
N PRO A 76 4.55 -15.04 -15.01
CA PRO A 76 5.22 -13.83 -15.48
C PRO A 76 4.47 -12.54 -15.14
N ALA A 77 3.13 -12.53 -15.27
CA ALA A 77 2.32 -11.35 -14.94
C ALA A 77 2.48 -10.95 -13.47
N MET A 78 2.36 -11.89 -12.54
CA MET A 78 2.51 -11.62 -11.11
C MET A 78 3.96 -11.33 -10.72
N LEU A 79 4.92 -12.13 -11.19
CA LEU A 79 6.31 -11.99 -10.78
C LEU A 79 6.92 -10.69 -11.31
N LEU A 80 6.77 -10.38 -12.60
CA LEU A 80 7.45 -9.23 -13.20
C LEU A 80 6.87 -7.90 -12.71
N SER A 81 5.54 -7.78 -12.62
CA SER A 81 4.88 -6.58 -12.09
C SER A 81 5.32 -6.27 -10.66
N HIS A 82 5.54 -7.29 -9.84
CA HIS A 82 6.01 -7.12 -8.47
C HIS A 82 7.51 -6.85 -8.44
N ALA A 83 8.35 -7.68 -9.07
CA ALA A 83 9.80 -7.52 -9.01
C ALA A 83 10.27 -6.14 -9.51
N PHE A 84 9.63 -5.58 -10.54
CA PHE A 84 10.04 -4.30 -11.14
C PHE A 84 9.19 -3.10 -10.69
N GLY A 85 8.02 -3.33 -10.10
CA GLY A 85 7.15 -2.29 -9.58
C GLY A 85 6.98 -2.36 -8.07
N ALA A 86 6.07 -3.22 -7.61
CA ALA A 86 5.64 -3.26 -6.21
C ALA A 86 6.79 -3.51 -5.22
N SER A 87 7.71 -4.44 -5.53
CA SER A 87 8.88 -4.77 -4.71
C SER A 87 9.84 -3.60 -4.55
N VAL A 88 10.02 -2.80 -5.61
CA VAL A 88 10.88 -1.60 -5.56
C VAL A 88 10.25 -0.56 -4.64
N VAL A 89 8.95 -0.30 -4.80
CA VAL A 89 8.20 0.63 -3.94
C VAL A 89 8.25 0.17 -2.47
N GLU A 90 7.97 -1.10 -2.21
CA GLU A 90 7.96 -1.69 -0.87
C GLU A 90 9.35 -1.61 -0.19
N ALA A 91 10.42 -1.86 -0.93
CA ALA A 91 11.79 -1.71 -0.44
C ALA A 91 12.09 -0.27 -0.01
N LEU A 92 11.64 0.72 -0.78
CA LEU A 92 11.86 2.14 -0.49
C LEU A 92 11.04 2.62 0.69
N ILE A 93 9.77 2.23 0.76
CA ILE A 93 8.90 2.54 1.90
C ILE A 93 9.46 1.90 3.18
N THR A 94 9.89 0.64 3.11
CA THR A 94 10.50 -0.06 4.25
C THR A 94 11.81 0.61 4.68
N ALA A 95 12.68 0.97 3.74
CA ALA A 95 13.92 1.70 4.04
C ALA A 95 13.62 3.03 4.76
N LEU A 96 12.64 3.79 4.26
CA LEU A 96 12.22 5.06 4.85
C LEU A 96 11.68 4.86 6.27
N GLY A 97 10.74 3.94 6.44
CA GLY A 97 10.14 3.64 7.74
C GLY A 97 11.21 3.24 8.75
N PHE A 98 12.11 2.32 8.36
CA PHE A 98 13.18 1.85 9.23
C PHE A 98 14.15 2.98 9.60
N ALA A 99 14.57 3.79 8.64
CA ALA A 99 15.49 4.90 8.88
C ALA A 99 14.86 6.04 9.69
N TYR A 100 13.56 6.31 9.49
CA TYR A 100 12.79 7.25 10.31
C TYR A 100 12.75 6.78 11.77
N ILE A 101 12.45 5.50 12.01
CA ILE A 101 12.44 4.93 13.37
C ILE A 101 13.83 5.00 13.99
N GLN A 102 14.90 4.61 13.28
CA GLN A 102 16.27 4.72 13.79
C GLN A 102 16.62 6.16 14.20
N LYS A 103 16.17 7.16 13.43
CA LYS A 103 16.49 8.58 13.66
C LYS A 103 15.66 9.23 14.76
N HIS A 104 14.36 8.96 14.81
CA HIS A 104 13.41 9.69 15.67
C HIS A 104 12.94 8.89 16.88
N HIS A 105 12.94 7.55 16.79
CA HIS A 105 12.42 6.66 17.81
C HIS A 105 13.30 5.40 18.00
N PRO A 106 14.63 5.54 18.20
CA PRO A 106 15.55 4.40 18.28
C PRO A 106 15.18 3.40 19.37
N ALA A 107 14.56 3.87 20.45
CA ALA A 107 14.08 3.05 21.55
C ALA A 107 13.12 1.93 21.09
N LEU A 108 12.33 2.12 20.03
CA LEU A 108 11.43 1.08 19.50
C LEU A 108 12.18 -0.14 18.94
N LEU A 109 13.45 0.03 18.54
CA LEU A 109 14.28 -1.05 18.00
C LEU A 109 15.17 -1.71 19.07
N THR A 110 15.39 -1.04 20.20
CA THR A 110 16.32 -1.49 21.25
C THR A 110 15.60 -2.05 22.47
N THR A 111 14.51 -1.42 22.94
CA THR A 111 13.85 -1.76 24.21
C THR A 111 13.39 -3.22 24.30
N LEU A 112 12.68 -3.74 23.29
CA LEU A 112 12.25 -5.13 23.29
C LEU A 112 13.42 -6.11 23.34
N ARG A 113 14.53 -5.75 22.66
CA ARG A 113 15.70 -6.61 22.62
C ARG A 113 16.44 -6.57 23.96
N GLU A 114 16.64 -5.40 24.54
CA GLU A 114 17.24 -5.22 25.87
C GLU A 114 16.44 -5.95 26.96
N VAL A 115 15.11 -5.87 26.93
CA VAL A 115 14.22 -6.56 27.89
C VAL A 115 14.32 -8.08 27.74
N VAL A 116 14.40 -8.60 26.52
CA VAL A 116 14.44 -10.05 26.27
C VAL A 116 15.83 -10.64 26.45
N SER A 117 16.90 -9.93 26.04
CA SER A 117 18.27 -10.44 26.14
C SER A 117 18.95 -10.15 27.47
N GLY A 118 18.48 -9.18 28.26
CA GLY A 118 19.14 -8.72 29.49
C GLY A 118 20.46 -7.96 29.26
N ASP A 119 21.04 -8.07 28.06
CA ASP A 119 22.27 -7.40 27.66
C ASP A 119 22.04 -6.01 27.04
N ALA A 120 22.99 -5.10 27.27
CA ALA A 120 23.07 -3.83 26.55
C ALA A 120 23.24 -4.10 25.05
N VAL A 121 22.26 -3.66 24.25
CA VAL A 121 22.27 -3.87 22.81
C VAL A 121 23.25 -2.88 22.18
N PRO A 122 24.22 -3.32 21.35
CA PRO A 122 25.06 -2.40 20.58
C PRO A 122 24.19 -1.54 19.66
N THR A 123 23.95 -0.30 20.10
CA THR A 123 23.15 0.68 19.37
C THR A 123 23.91 1.14 18.14
N GLY A 124 25.19 1.47 18.30
CA GLY A 124 26.02 2.09 17.28
C GLY A 124 25.58 3.53 16.99
N ASP A 125 26.35 4.24 16.16
CA ASP A 125 26.00 5.60 15.78
C ASP A 125 24.94 5.59 14.67
N ALA A 126 23.84 6.33 14.90
CA ALA A 126 22.84 6.58 13.88
C ALA A 126 23.48 7.43 12.77
N GLN A 127 23.76 6.81 11.63
CA GLN A 127 24.34 7.56 10.51
C GLN A 127 23.31 8.46 9.83
N ALA A 128 23.74 9.68 9.54
CA ALA A 128 22.98 10.73 8.88
C ALA A 128 22.95 10.56 7.36
N LEU A 129 22.59 9.37 6.83
CA LEU A 129 22.32 9.28 5.39
C LEU A 129 21.16 10.24 5.08
N PRO A 130 21.35 11.21 4.16
CA PRO A 130 20.27 12.11 3.81
C PRO A 130 19.22 11.29 3.07
N LEU A 131 18.09 11.02 3.72
CA LEU A 131 17.01 10.19 3.18
C LEU A 131 16.58 10.65 1.78
N TRP A 132 16.62 11.95 1.51
CA TRP A 132 16.33 12.52 0.20
C TRP A 132 17.23 11.99 -0.93
N ARG A 133 18.50 11.64 -0.64
CA ARG A 133 19.41 11.05 -1.65
C ARG A 133 19.00 9.64 -2.06
N ILE A 134 18.42 8.87 -1.14
CA ILE A 134 17.89 7.54 -1.45
C ILE A 134 16.73 7.70 -2.44
N PHE A 135 15.82 8.64 -2.21
CA PHE A 135 14.72 8.93 -3.14
C PHE A 135 15.19 9.50 -4.48
N ALA A 136 16.16 10.43 -4.45
CA ALA A 136 16.68 11.07 -5.65
C ALA A 136 17.34 10.07 -6.62
N LEU A 137 17.82 8.92 -6.13
CA LEU A 137 18.40 7.87 -6.96
C LEU A 137 17.40 6.74 -7.24
N ALA A 138 16.62 6.35 -6.24
CA ALA A 138 15.75 5.19 -6.36
C ALA A 138 14.50 5.44 -7.20
N ILE A 139 13.91 6.65 -7.14
CA ILE A 139 12.72 6.97 -7.96
C ILE A 139 13.09 6.95 -9.44
N PRO A 140 14.15 7.65 -9.92
CA PRO A 140 14.54 7.56 -11.32
C PRO A 140 14.90 6.13 -11.74
N LEU A 141 15.60 5.39 -10.88
CA LEU A 141 15.93 3.99 -11.17
C LEU A 141 14.67 3.13 -11.32
N ALA A 142 13.69 3.28 -10.43
CA ALA A 142 12.41 2.59 -10.50
C ALA A 142 11.66 2.95 -11.79
N LEU A 143 11.60 4.23 -12.16
CA LEU A 143 10.97 4.69 -13.40
C LEU A 143 11.68 4.12 -14.64
N VAL A 144 13.01 4.09 -14.65
CA VAL A 144 13.79 3.49 -15.75
C VAL A 144 13.53 1.99 -15.84
N LEU A 145 13.52 1.28 -14.72
CA LEU A 145 13.23 -0.15 -14.68
C LEU A 145 11.79 -0.46 -15.13
N LEU A 146 10.82 0.32 -14.68
CA LEU A 146 9.42 0.22 -15.12
C LEU A 146 9.28 0.51 -16.61
N PHE A 147 9.97 1.53 -17.12
CA PHE A 147 9.95 1.85 -18.54
C PHE A 147 10.55 0.73 -19.39
N ILE A 148 11.70 0.18 -18.98
CA ILE A 148 12.32 -0.97 -19.64
C ILE A 148 11.40 -2.19 -19.59
N ALA A 149 10.82 -2.50 -18.42
CA ALA A 149 9.87 -3.60 -18.27
C ALA A 149 8.64 -3.41 -19.16
N GLY A 150 8.10 -2.19 -19.22
CA GLY A 150 6.99 -1.82 -20.09
C GLY A 150 7.32 -1.99 -21.56
N LEU A 151 8.52 -1.60 -22.00
CA LEU A 151 8.99 -1.81 -23.37
C LEU A 151 9.14 -3.28 -23.72
N ILE A 152 9.74 -4.08 -22.84
CA ILE A 152 9.94 -5.52 -23.07
C ILE A 152 8.57 -6.22 -23.21
N THR A 153 7.66 -5.96 -22.28
CA THR A 153 6.31 -6.55 -22.27
C THR A 153 5.43 -6.05 -23.41
N GLY A 154 5.66 -4.82 -23.88
CA GLY A 154 5.01 -4.25 -25.06
C GLY A 154 5.63 -4.64 -26.41
N GLY A 155 6.60 -5.55 -26.45
CA GLY A 155 7.27 -5.95 -27.69
C GLY A 155 8.08 -4.83 -28.35
N GLY A 156 8.62 -3.90 -27.56
CA GLY A 156 9.42 -2.75 -28.00
C GLY A 156 8.61 -1.54 -28.48
N ARG A 157 7.27 -1.60 -28.39
CA ARG A 157 6.36 -0.55 -28.85
C ARG A 157 5.97 0.40 -27.72
N LEU A 158 6.14 1.71 -27.94
CA LEU A 158 5.79 2.74 -26.96
C LEU A 158 4.27 2.91 -26.77
N ASP A 159 3.50 2.63 -27.81
CA ASP A 159 2.03 2.65 -27.77
C ASP A 159 1.44 1.39 -27.11
N HIS A 160 2.26 0.38 -26.82
CA HIS A 160 1.85 -0.89 -26.20
C HIS A 160 2.61 -1.21 -24.90
N LEU A 161 3.13 -0.20 -24.19
CA LEU A 161 3.86 -0.42 -22.94
C LEU A 161 3.03 -1.28 -21.96
N PHE A 162 3.68 -2.24 -21.30
CA PHE A 162 3.01 -3.20 -20.41
C PHE A 162 2.03 -4.14 -21.11
N GLY A 163 2.12 -4.27 -22.44
CA GLY A 163 1.19 -5.07 -23.25
C GLY A 163 -0.21 -4.45 -23.37
N ALA A 164 -0.39 -3.22 -22.88
CA ALA A 164 -1.67 -2.51 -22.90
C ALA A 164 -1.70 -1.51 -24.05
N ASP A 165 -2.81 -1.42 -24.78
CA ASP A 165 -2.93 -0.53 -25.94
C ASP A 165 -3.27 0.91 -25.51
N TRP A 166 -2.24 1.74 -25.40
CA TRP A 166 -2.35 3.15 -24.96
C TRP A 166 -2.99 4.04 -26.02
N SER A 167 -3.19 3.55 -27.26
CA SER A 167 -3.89 4.30 -28.30
C SER A 167 -5.39 4.44 -28.03
N GLN A 168 -5.95 3.58 -27.16
CA GLN A 168 -7.35 3.64 -26.74
C GLN A 168 -7.62 4.74 -25.70
N VAL A 169 -6.58 5.33 -25.13
CA VAL A 169 -6.71 6.37 -24.11
C VAL A 169 -7.05 7.70 -24.76
N SER A 170 -8.19 8.27 -24.37
CA SER A 170 -8.59 9.63 -24.75
C SER A 170 -7.76 10.66 -23.97
N TRP A 171 -6.67 11.13 -24.57
CA TRP A 171 -5.77 12.09 -23.93
C TRP A 171 -6.42 13.44 -23.62
N SER A 172 -7.49 13.82 -24.33
CA SER A 172 -8.31 14.97 -23.96
C SER A 172 -9.03 14.77 -22.63
N ASP A 173 -9.57 13.57 -22.38
CA ASP A 173 -10.25 13.27 -21.12
C ASP A 173 -9.25 13.16 -19.97
N VAL A 174 -8.05 12.63 -20.24
CA VAL A 174 -6.92 12.66 -19.28
C VAL A 174 -6.58 14.11 -18.91
N GLY A 175 -6.50 15.01 -19.88
CA GLY A 175 -6.23 16.43 -19.64
C GLY A 175 -7.28 17.07 -18.71
N ILE A 176 -8.58 16.82 -18.96
CA ILE A 176 -9.67 17.31 -18.10
C ILE A 176 -9.58 16.69 -16.71
N MET A 177 -9.33 15.39 -16.62
CA MET A 177 -9.14 14.69 -15.34
C MET A 177 -8.02 15.33 -14.52
N LEU A 178 -6.86 15.60 -15.12
CA LEU A 178 -5.73 16.23 -14.44
C LEU A 178 -6.06 17.65 -13.95
N LEU A 179 -6.85 18.41 -14.71
CA LEU A 179 -7.32 19.73 -14.29
C LEU A 179 -8.28 19.64 -13.09
N ILE A 180 -9.17 18.65 -13.08
CA ILE A 180 -10.08 18.38 -11.95
C ILE A 180 -9.27 17.99 -10.71
N VAL A 181 -8.35 17.03 -10.84
CA VAL A 181 -7.45 16.59 -9.77
C VAL A 181 -6.64 17.77 -9.21
N LEU A 182 -6.09 18.61 -10.08
CA LEU A 182 -5.38 19.82 -9.65
C LEU A 182 -6.30 20.82 -8.95
N GLY A 183 -7.52 21.03 -9.45
CA GLY A 183 -8.52 21.89 -8.82
C GLY A 183 -8.88 21.42 -7.41
N ILE A 184 -9.11 20.11 -7.25
CA ILE A 184 -9.33 19.46 -5.95
C ILE A 184 -8.10 19.65 -5.05
N ALA A 185 -6.89 19.43 -5.56
CA ALA A 185 -5.65 19.60 -4.80
C ALA A 185 -5.46 21.04 -4.29
N VAL A 186 -5.74 22.05 -5.12
CA VAL A 186 -5.63 23.48 -4.76
C VAL A 186 -6.58 23.84 -3.60
N VAL A 187 -7.70 23.14 -3.45
CA VAL A 187 -8.65 23.38 -2.37
C VAL A 187 -8.34 22.50 -1.15
N LEU A 188 -8.24 21.19 -1.34
CA LEU A 188 -8.15 20.23 -0.24
C LEU A 188 -6.78 20.21 0.45
N LEU A 189 -5.67 20.46 -0.26
CA LEU A 189 -4.35 20.47 0.38
C LEU A 189 -4.21 21.65 1.37
N PRO A 190 -4.51 22.91 1.01
CA PRO A 190 -4.51 23.99 1.98
C PRO A 190 -5.53 23.76 3.09
N LEU A 191 -6.75 23.33 2.76
CA LEU A 191 -7.78 23.06 3.76
C LEU A 191 -7.30 22.04 4.80
N THR A 192 -6.73 20.93 4.35
CA THR A 192 -6.18 19.88 5.22
C THR A 192 -5.07 20.42 6.11
N TRP A 193 -4.16 21.22 5.54
CA TRP A 193 -3.08 21.85 6.29
C TRP A 193 -3.59 22.81 7.39
N PHE A 194 -4.66 23.55 7.12
CA PHE A 194 -5.23 24.49 8.08
C PHE A 194 -6.09 23.82 9.15
N VAL A 195 -6.87 22.79 8.79
CA VAL A 195 -7.79 22.09 9.71
C VAL A 195 -7.06 21.13 10.65
N LEU A 196 -6.03 20.43 10.17
CA LEU A 196 -5.36 19.42 10.99
C LEU A 196 -4.56 20.04 12.15
N PRO A 197 -4.46 19.35 13.31
CA PRO A 197 -3.65 19.81 14.43
C PRO A 197 -2.17 19.85 14.04
N ALA A 198 -1.38 20.76 14.64
CA ALA A 198 0.02 21.02 14.27
C ALA A 198 0.90 19.76 14.13
N ARG A 199 0.65 18.74 14.98
CA ARG A 199 1.38 17.46 14.96
C ARG A 199 1.10 16.62 13.70
N LEU A 200 -0.07 16.76 13.10
CA LEU A 200 -0.53 15.97 11.96
C LEU A 200 -0.49 16.75 10.64
N LYS A 201 -0.35 18.08 10.64
CA LYS A 201 -0.40 18.91 9.42
C LYS A 201 0.44 18.36 8.27
N ARG A 202 1.71 18.06 8.54
CA ARG A 202 2.64 17.56 7.50
C ARG A 202 2.24 16.18 6.98
N VAL A 203 2.02 15.24 7.89
CA VAL A 203 1.73 13.83 7.55
C VAL A 203 0.35 13.70 6.92
N GLY A 204 -0.67 14.34 7.50
CA GLY A 204 -2.02 14.31 6.97
C GLY A 204 -2.16 15.03 5.62
N THR A 205 -1.46 16.15 5.41
CA THR A 205 -1.45 16.79 4.09
C THR A 205 -0.72 15.93 3.06
N PHE A 206 0.34 15.21 3.45
CA PHE A 206 1.01 14.25 2.58
C PHE A 206 0.08 13.10 2.17
N PHE A 207 -0.62 12.46 3.11
CA PHE A 207 -1.57 11.39 2.78
C PHE A 207 -2.78 11.90 2.00
N MET A 208 -3.24 13.12 2.27
CA MET A 208 -4.28 13.77 1.45
C MET A 208 -3.81 13.96 0.00
N ALA A 209 -2.57 14.37 -0.21
CA ALA A 209 -2.01 14.44 -1.56
C ALA A 209 -2.00 13.07 -2.25
N LEU A 210 -1.60 12.01 -1.56
CA LEU A 210 -1.65 10.66 -2.12
C LEU A 210 -3.08 10.24 -2.51
N ALA A 211 -4.07 10.58 -1.69
CA ALA A 211 -5.48 10.28 -1.99
C ALA A 211 -5.97 11.03 -3.24
N ILE A 212 -5.66 12.32 -3.37
CA ILE A 212 -6.06 13.18 -4.50
C ILE A 212 -5.39 12.76 -5.83
N PHE A 213 -4.20 12.16 -5.76
CA PHE A 213 -3.53 11.65 -6.97
C PHE A 213 -3.84 10.18 -7.26
N ALA A 214 -4.67 9.52 -6.44
CA ALA A 214 -5.03 8.11 -6.64
C ALA A 214 -5.73 7.81 -7.99
N PRO A 215 -6.63 8.67 -8.53
CA PRO A 215 -7.29 8.40 -9.81
C PRO A 215 -6.35 8.35 -11.02
N LEU A 216 -5.08 8.76 -10.89
CA LEU A 216 -4.10 8.62 -11.98
C LEU A 216 -3.96 7.18 -12.46
N GLY A 217 -4.25 6.19 -11.59
CA GLY A 217 -4.29 4.78 -11.97
C GLY A 217 -5.35 4.45 -13.02
N LEU A 218 -6.45 5.23 -13.11
CA LEU A 218 -7.54 5.02 -14.07
C LEU A 218 -7.13 5.34 -15.52
N ILE A 219 -5.98 6.00 -15.73
CA ILE A 219 -5.44 6.26 -17.08
C ILE A 219 -5.01 4.94 -17.74
N ALA A 220 -4.56 3.96 -16.94
CA ALA A 220 -4.08 2.69 -17.46
C ALA A 220 -5.23 1.94 -18.18
N PRO A 221 -5.07 1.57 -19.46
CA PRO A 221 -6.12 0.86 -20.19
C PRO A 221 -6.23 -0.61 -19.72
N GLY A 222 -7.45 -1.14 -19.76
CA GLY A 222 -7.77 -2.49 -19.29
C GLY A 222 -8.20 -2.55 -17.82
N PHE A 223 -8.38 -3.77 -17.32
CA PHE A 223 -8.67 -4.02 -15.90
C PHE A 223 -7.41 -4.54 -15.19
N ALA A 224 -7.31 -4.29 -13.87
CA ALA A 224 -6.20 -4.81 -13.08
C ALA A 224 -6.21 -6.34 -13.09
N PHE A 225 -5.03 -6.95 -13.20
CA PHE A 225 -4.90 -8.41 -13.30
C PHE A 225 -5.58 -9.10 -12.10
N GLY A 226 -6.56 -9.96 -12.38
CA GLY A 226 -7.34 -10.66 -11.35
C GLY A 226 -8.54 -9.90 -10.79
N GLU A 227 -8.84 -8.69 -11.27
CA GLU A 227 -9.99 -7.86 -10.84
C GLU A 227 -11.12 -7.79 -11.89
N GLY A 228 -11.08 -8.63 -12.92
CA GLY A 228 -12.06 -8.61 -14.00
C GLY A 228 -13.47 -9.01 -13.53
N SER A 229 -14.48 -8.24 -13.93
CA SER A 229 -15.89 -8.63 -13.79
C SER A 229 -16.21 -9.85 -14.66
N PRO A 230 -17.34 -10.56 -14.42
CA PRO A 230 -17.80 -11.63 -15.31
C PRO A 230 -17.83 -11.21 -16.78
N GLU A 231 -18.25 -9.98 -17.08
CA GLU A 231 -18.32 -9.41 -18.42
C GLU A 231 -16.91 -9.21 -19.02
N ASP A 232 -15.96 -8.72 -18.23
CA ASP A 232 -14.57 -8.52 -18.67
C ASP A 232 -13.88 -9.85 -18.97
N VAL A 233 -14.08 -10.84 -18.09
CA VAL A 233 -13.55 -12.18 -18.28
C VAL A 233 -14.19 -12.85 -19.50
N GLN A 234 -15.50 -12.68 -19.73
CA GLN A 234 -16.13 -13.19 -20.94
C GLN A 234 -15.56 -12.57 -22.21
N LYS A 235 -15.30 -11.25 -22.22
CA LYS A 235 -14.66 -10.59 -23.37
C LYS A 235 -13.24 -11.10 -23.61
N ALA A 236 -12.47 -11.34 -22.55
CA ALA A 236 -11.08 -11.76 -22.66
C ALA A 236 -10.91 -13.26 -23.01
N PHE A 237 -11.77 -14.13 -22.48
CA PHE A 237 -11.61 -15.59 -22.57
C PHE A 237 -12.71 -16.30 -23.37
N GLY A 238 -13.78 -15.61 -23.74
CA GLY A 238 -14.93 -16.20 -24.45
C GLY A 238 -15.89 -17.00 -23.57
N TYR A 239 -15.62 -17.12 -22.27
CA TYR A 239 -16.48 -17.79 -21.29
C TYR A 239 -16.32 -17.17 -19.90
N ILE A 240 -17.26 -17.47 -19.01
CA ILE A 240 -17.17 -17.06 -17.59
C ILE A 240 -16.92 -18.31 -16.73
N PRO A 241 -15.81 -18.36 -15.98
CA PRO A 241 -15.55 -19.40 -15.00
C PRO A 241 -16.73 -19.55 -14.04
N GLN A 242 -17.12 -20.78 -13.73
CA GLN A 242 -18.30 -21.04 -12.90
C GLN A 242 -18.16 -20.42 -11.51
N GLY A 243 -17.00 -20.55 -10.87
CA GLY A 243 -16.75 -19.96 -9.56
C GLY A 243 -16.86 -18.44 -9.57
N LEU A 244 -16.50 -17.77 -10.68
CA LEU A 244 -16.69 -16.33 -10.79
C LEU A 244 -18.19 -15.96 -10.85
N ARG A 245 -19.00 -16.72 -11.61
CA ARG A 245 -20.47 -16.52 -11.65
C ARG A 245 -21.11 -16.71 -10.28
N ASP A 246 -20.71 -17.76 -9.58
CA ASP A 246 -21.33 -18.15 -8.31
C ASP A 246 -20.94 -17.19 -7.16
N LEU A 247 -19.74 -16.61 -7.19
CA LEU A 247 -19.20 -15.79 -6.10
C LEU A 247 -19.41 -14.28 -6.28
N ASN A 248 -19.55 -13.78 -7.51
CA ASN A 248 -19.63 -12.33 -7.80
C ASN A 248 -20.78 -11.60 -7.08
N GLY A 249 -21.85 -12.32 -6.70
CA GLY A 249 -23.02 -11.73 -6.02
C GLY A 249 -23.03 -11.85 -4.50
N LEU A 250 -22.06 -12.52 -3.87
CA LEU A 250 -22.10 -12.79 -2.43
C LEU A 250 -21.99 -11.53 -1.56
N TRP A 251 -21.29 -10.51 -2.05
CA TRP A 251 -21.15 -9.25 -1.35
C TRP A 251 -20.94 -8.11 -2.34
N ASN A 252 -21.64 -6.99 -2.12
CA ASN A 252 -21.44 -5.75 -2.84
C ASN A 252 -21.16 -4.63 -1.84
N ALA A 253 -20.07 -3.90 -2.06
CA ALA A 253 -19.78 -2.69 -1.29
C ALA A 253 -20.83 -1.61 -1.61
N PRO A 254 -21.16 -0.71 -0.65
CA PRO A 254 -22.06 0.43 -0.92
C PRO A 254 -21.62 1.34 -2.08
N LEU A 255 -20.32 1.38 -2.40
CA LEU A 255 -19.73 2.09 -3.54
C LEU A 255 -18.83 1.13 -4.33
N SER A 256 -19.40 0.04 -4.83
CA SER A 256 -18.70 -0.93 -5.68
C SER A 256 -18.08 -0.26 -6.90
N GLY A 257 -16.87 -0.66 -7.28
CA GLY A 257 -16.12 0.00 -8.36
C GLY A 257 -15.56 1.39 -7.97
N TYR A 258 -15.57 1.71 -6.68
CA TYR A 258 -15.09 2.98 -6.12
C TYR A 258 -15.79 4.20 -6.73
N THR A 259 -17.07 4.12 -7.07
CA THR A 259 -17.79 5.22 -7.70
C THR A 259 -19.20 5.40 -7.13
N ILE A 260 -19.85 6.50 -7.46
CA ILE A 260 -21.25 6.75 -7.11
C ILE A 260 -22.14 6.09 -8.17
N ASN A 261 -23.13 5.31 -7.72
CA ASN A 261 -24.12 4.70 -8.61
C ASN A 261 -25.13 5.75 -9.10
N ALA A 262 -24.72 6.51 -10.10
CA ALA A 262 -25.57 7.43 -10.84
C ALA A 262 -25.09 7.50 -12.30
N ASP A 263 -26.04 7.64 -13.23
CA ASP A 263 -25.77 7.61 -14.68
C ASP A 263 -24.64 8.56 -15.10
N PHE A 264 -24.50 9.71 -14.44
CA PHE A 264 -23.38 10.61 -14.69
C PHE A 264 -22.01 9.92 -14.54
N PHE A 265 -21.81 9.10 -13.51
CA PHE A 265 -20.52 8.46 -13.26
C PHE A 265 -20.35 7.10 -13.95
N THR A 266 -21.45 6.40 -14.22
CA THR A 266 -21.45 4.99 -14.66
C THR A 266 -21.99 4.77 -16.07
N ALA A 267 -22.38 5.82 -16.79
CA ALA A 267 -22.92 5.68 -18.14
C ALA A 267 -21.94 4.93 -19.05
N PRO A 268 -22.45 4.03 -19.93
CA PRO A 268 -21.64 3.45 -21.00
C PRO A 268 -20.99 4.55 -21.83
N ASN A 269 -19.67 4.47 -22.02
CA ASN A 269 -18.86 5.48 -22.72
C ASN A 269 -18.76 6.84 -22.01
N ALA A 270 -19.00 6.91 -20.70
CA ALA A 270 -18.69 8.11 -19.93
C ALA A 270 -17.18 8.45 -20.09
N PRO A 271 -16.84 9.75 -20.27
CA PRO A 271 -15.45 10.19 -20.31
C PRO A 271 -14.67 9.76 -19.06
N LEU A 272 -13.37 9.50 -19.20
CA LEU A 272 -12.50 9.09 -18.08
C LEU A 272 -12.62 10.01 -16.85
N TRP A 273 -12.76 11.32 -17.09
CA TRP A 273 -12.85 12.30 -16.00
C TRP A 273 -14.13 12.16 -15.15
N HIS A 274 -15.22 11.58 -15.69
CA HIS A 274 -16.40 11.24 -14.90
C HIS A 274 -16.05 10.15 -13.88
N ALA A 275 -15.43 9.06 -14.35
CA ALA A 275 -15.01 7.96 -13.49
C ALA A 275 -14.02 8.43 -12.41
N ALA A 276 -13.05 9.27 -12.79
CA ALA A 276 -12.11 9.85 -11.84
C ALA A 276 -12.77 10.75 -10.79
N LEU A 277 -13.77 11.55 -11.17
CA LEU A 277 -14.53 12.35 -10.21
C LEU A 277 -15.34 11.47 -9.25
N GLY A 278 -15.96 10.40 -9.75
CA GLY A 278 -16.65 9.40 -8.93
C GLY A 278 -15.69 8.72 -7.93
N TYR A 279 -14.49 8.40 -8.40
CA TYR A 279 -13.40 7.83 -7.59
C TYR A 279 -12.98 8.76 -6.45
N GLU A 280 -12.77 10.05 -6.75
CA GLU A 280 -12.43 11.06 -5.74
C GLU A 280 -13.53 11.21 -4.68
N ILE A 281 -14.78 11.34 -5.11
CA ILE A 281 -15.89 11.53 -4.18
C ILE A 281 -16.06 10.29 -3.29
N SER A 282 -15.97 9.08 -3.88
CA SER A 282 -16.00 7.82 -3.13
C SER A 282 -14.86 7.74 -2.11
N GLY A 283 -13.64 8.11 -2.50
CA GLY A 283 -12.47 8.16 -1.62
C GLY A 283 -12.67 9.13 -0.45
N ILE A 284 -13.14 10.34 -0.72
CA ILE A 284 -13.43 11.35 0.30
C ILE A 284 -14.51 10.86 1.28
N ILE A 285 -15.61 10.29 0.77
CA ILE A 285 -16.67 9.70 1.59
C ILE A 285 -16.09 8.59 2.48
N GLY A 286 -15.28 7.69 1.90
CA GLY A 286 -14.61 6.61 2.63
C GLY A 286 -13.73 7.11 3.76
N ILE A 287 -12.89 8.13 3.51
CA ILE A 287 -12.04 8.76 4.53
C ILE A 287 -12.88 9.37 5.65
N LEU A 288 -13.94 10.12 5.31
CA LEU A 288 -14.81 10.76 6.29
C LEU A 288 -15.57 9.73 7.15
N LEU A 289 -16.07 8.65 6.54
CA LEU A 289 -16.72 7.56 7.25
C LEU A 289 -15.75 6.84 8.19
N LEU A 290 -14.52 6.57 7.75
CA LEU A 290 -13.49 5.98 8.61
C LEU A 290 -13.18 6.87 9.81
N VAL A 291 -13.02 8.18 9.59
CA VAL A 291 -12.81 9.15 10.68
C VAL A 291 -13.98 9.13 11.66
N LEU A 292 -15.23 9.12 11.16
CA LEU A 292 -16.43 9.06 11.98
C LEU A 292 -16.50 7.78 12.83
N VAL A 293 -16.30 6.62 12.20
CA VAL A 293 -16.37 5.31 12.87
C VAL A 293 -15.27 5.18 13.92
N VAL A 294 -14.03 5.51 13.56
CA VAL A 294 -12.89 5.42 14.47
C VAL A 294 -13.05 6.39 15.64
N SER A 295 -13.49 7.62 15.39
CA SER A 295 -13.73 8.61 16.45
C SER A 295 -14.89 8.19 17.35
N GLY A 296 -15.97 7.66 16.77
CA GLY A 296 -17.12 7.12 17.50
C GLY A 296 -16.74 5.95 18.40
N LEU A 297 -15.95 5.01 17.89
CA LEU A 297 -15.44 3.87 18.65
C LEU A 297 -14.51 4.33 19.78
N MET A 298 -13.60 5.28 19.52
CA MET A 298 -12.74 5.85 20.57
C MET A 298 -13.56 6.54 21.67
N LEU A 299 -14.60 7.30 21.30
CA LEU A 299 -15.50 7.93 22.27
C LEU A 299 -16.26 6.89 23.09
N LEU A 300 -16.74 5.82 22.46
CA LEU A 300 -17.42 4.71 23.13
C LEU A 300 -16.48 4.02 24.11
N ILE A 301 -15.27 3.65 23.68
CA ILE A 301 -14.25 3.04 24.55
C ILE A 301 -14.00 3.95 25.74
N ARG A 302 -13.71 5.25 25.52
CA ARG A 302 -13.48 6.21 26.61
C ARG A 302 -14.63 6.30 27.60
N ARG A 303 -15.89 6.24 27.13
CA ARG A 303 -17.06 6.23 28.03
C ARG A 303 -17.17 4.95 28.84
N LEU A 304 -16.76 3.81 28.28
CA LEU A 304 -16.78 2.51 28.95
C LEU A 304 -15.62 2.36 29.95
N THR A 305 -14.41 2.81 29.62
CA THR A 305 -13.25 2.78 30.54
C THR A 305 -13.27 3.91 31.58
N GLY A 306 -13.81 5.08 31.23
CA GLY A 306 -13.89 6.24 32.12
C GLY A 306 -14.92 6.13 33.25
N ARG A 307 -15.68 5.03 33.31
CA ARG A 307 -16.66 4.76 34.38
C ARG A 307 -16.13 3.88 35.53
N GLY A 308 -14.88 3.40 35.45
CA GLY A 308 -14.28 2.48 36.42
C GLY A 308 -13.13 3.06 37.28
N GLY A 309 -12.70 4.30 37.04
CA GLY A 309 -11.58 4.92 37.76
C GLY A 309 -12.05 6.05 38.67
N GLY A 310 -12.76 5.70 39.74
CA GLY A 310 -12.94 6.62 40.87
C GLY A 310 -11.58 6.94 41.50
N GLU A 311 -11.38 8.20 41.82
CA GLU A 311 -10.19 8.75 42.45
C GLU A 311 -9.77 7.95 43.69
N THR A 312 -8.69 7.17 43.59
CA THR A 312 -7.82 6.93 44.74
C THR A 312 -6.78 8.04 44.75
N GLU A 313 -7.16 9.12 45.41
CA GLU A 313 -6.27 10.20 45.83
C GLU A 313 -5.19 9.60 46.75
N VAL A 314 -4.01 9.29 46.19
CA VAL A 314 -2.85 8.89 47.00
C VAL A 314 -2.33 10.15 47.67
N SER A 315 -2.76 10.36 48.92
CA SER A 315 -2.27 11.38 49.84
C SER A 315 -0.74 11.28 49.96
N SER A 316 -0.03 12.16 49.26
CA SER A 316 1.40 12.35 49.45
C SER A 316 1.63 13.18 50.71
N LYS A 317 1.84 12.52 51.86
CA LYS A 317 2.44 13.19 53.02
C LYS A 317 3.88 13.61 52.67
N PRO A 318 4.31 14.85 53.00
CA PRO A 318 5.70 15.26 52.80
C PRO A 318 6.60 14.54 53.82
N VAL A 319 7.67 13.93 53.33
CA VAL A 319 8.76 13.39 54.16
C VAL A 319 9.52 14.56 54.76
N GLN A 320 9.53 14.66 56.10
CA GLN A 320 10.38 15.62 56.82
C GLN A 320 11.86 15.20 56.71
N PRO A 321 12.80 16.16 56.64
CA PRO A 321 14.22 15.84 56.69
C PRO A 321 14.61 15.34 58.08
N ARG A 322 15.35 14.23 58.13
CA ARG A 322 16.05 13.80 59.35
C ARG A 322 17.12 14.84 59.69
N GLU A 323 17.00 15.46 60.85
CA GLU A 323 18.11 16.16 61.51
C GLU A 323 19.23 15.17 61.78
N GLU A 324 20.42 15.49 61.27
CA GLU A 324 21.68 14.91 61.73
C GLU A 324 21.95 15.44 63.14
N ALA A 325 22.05 14.53 64.11
CA ALA A 325 22.59 14.81 65.42
C ALA A 325 23.94 14.09 65.57
N LEU A 326 24.98 14.93 65.65
CA LEU A 326 26.26 14.82 66.37
C LEU A 326 26.91 13.44 66.53
#